data_AF-A0A9N9RL56-F1
#
_entry.id   AF-A0A9N9RL56-F1
#
_cell.length_a   1.000
_cell.length_b   1.000
_cell.length_c   1.000
_cell.angle_alpha   90.00
_cell.angle_beta   90.00
_cell.angle_gamma   90.00
#
_symmetry.space_group_name_H-M   'P 1'
#
loop_
_entity.id
_entity.type
_entity.pdbx_description
1 polymer ?
#
loop_
_entity_poly.entity_id
_entity_poly.type
_entity_poly.pdbx_seq_one_letter_code
_entity_poly.pdbx_strand_id
1 'polypeptide(L)'
;MMDNIISIFIVLLNLILSFGQKLSCTYANNEEFEYSCYMTIQNPDGLNNFTDISGEHLAGRSDYDVQNIIRTISSKSINVPSIICNKFQNTKTFAFGSIGVERVDENTFDGCKELTRLWLYDNKISYLPKNIFDPLVNLEDLAISNNKISSISIEWFTNLVNLEVLYLHNNQIEDIPKKVFRSLKQLSKLYLTSNNLKVIHSESFGMLPNLKEIYIYINQINAIDERMIDLTGVEIIDMNDNVCASGRIIDDSATRQSMRNALQRCFDNYKALFPETTTNPIATSFQTINGESNLPKGCFDSYSDEKGCSLQVENERLSK
;
A
#
# COMPACT_ATOMS: atom_id res chain seq x y z
N MET A 1 24.20 -39.60 -8.67
CA MET A 1 24.09 -38.92 -7.37
C MET A 1 23.94 -37.45 -7.68
N MET A 2 22.71 -36.93 -7.60
CA MET A 2 22.46 -35.50 -7.72
C MET A 2 22.95 -34.84 -6.43
N ASP A 3 23.79 -33.82 -6.58
CA ASP A 3 24.17 -32.93 -5.49
C ASP A 3 22.91 -32.25 -4.94
N ASN A 4 22.41 -32.72 -3.80
CA ASN A 4 21.48 -31.97 -2.96
C ASN A 4 22.26 -30.82 -2.32
N ILE A 5 22.49 -29.75 -3.08
CA ILE A 5 22.88 -28.46 -2.49
C ILE A 5 21.64 -27.92 -1.80
N ILE A 6 21.48 -28.27 -0.52
CA ILE A 6 20.52 -27.62 0.37
C ILE A 6 20.89 -26.13 0.36
N SER A 7 20.04 -25.32 -0.25
CA SER A 7 20.29 -23.88 -0.34
C SER A 7 20.12 -23.27 1.05
N ILE A 8 21.24 -23.05 1.75
CA ILE A 8 21.25 -22.29 3.01
C ILE A 8 20.70 -20.90 2.70
N PHE A 9 19.52 -20.61 3.24
CA PHE A 9 18.90 -19.29 3.15
C PHE A 9 19.58 -18.39 4.17
N ILE A 10 20.31 -17.39 3.70
CA ILE A 10 20.92 -16.38 4.57
C ILE A 10 20.21 -15.06 4.29
N VAL A 11 19.65 -14.48 5.34
CA VAL A 11 18.99 -13.19 5.33
C VAL A 11 19.73 -12.28 6.30
N LEU A 12 20.24 -11.16 5.80
CA LEU A 12 20.91 -10.15 6.61
C LEU A 12 19.87 -9.12 7.07
N LEU A 13 19.55 -9.12 8.37
CA LEU A 13 18.55 -8.26 9.00
C LEU A 13 19.23 -7.13 9.77
N ASN A 14 18.78 -5.91 9.56
CA ASN A 14 19.08 -4.79 10.45
C ASN A 14 17.92 -4.61 11.44
N LEU A 15 18.21 -4.81 12.72
CA LEU A 15 17.25 -4.78 13.81
C LEU A 15 17.42 -3.50 14.65
N ILE A 16 16.31 -2.99 15.19
CA ILE A 16 16.29 -1.96 16.22
C ILE A 16 15.55 -2.50 17.45
N LEU A 17 16.22 -2.47 18.60
CA LEU A 17 15.66 -2.87 19.88
C LEU A 17 14.82 -1.75 20.52
N SER A 18 14.04 -2.11 21.53
CA SER A 18 13.22 -1.21 22.37
C SER A 18 13.96 0.01 22.95
N PHE A 19 15.28 -0.09 23.14
CA PHE A 19 16.13 1.00 23.66
C PHE A 19 16.90 1.76 22.56
N GLY A 20 16.54 1.57 21.28
CA GLY A 20 17.12 2.27 20.12
C GLY A 20 18.46 1.71 19.61
N GLN A 21 18.97 0.63 20.22
CA GLN A 21 20.19 -0.06 19.79
C GLN A 21 19.99 -0.72 18.42
N LYS A 22 20.96 -0.55 17.52
CA LYS A 22 20.96 -1.14 16.17
C LYS A 22 21.84 -2.37 16.12
N LEU A 23 21.35 -3.44 15.49
CA LEU A 23 22.04 -4.72 15.39
C LEU A 23 22.00 -5.23 13.96
N SER A 24 23.09 -5.85 13.51
CA SER A 24 23.15 -6.57 12.24
C SER A 24 23.12 -8.06 12.54
N CYS A 25 22.15 -8.75 11.97
CA CYS A 25 21.81 -10.12 12.33
C CYS A 25 21.79 -10.98 11.07
N THR A 26 22.54 -12.08 11.09
CA THR A 26 22.54 -13.06 10.01
C THR A 26 21.55 -14.15 10.39
N TYR A 27 20.42 -14.16 9.69
CA TYR A 27 19.37 -15.15 9.86
C TYR A 27 19.58 -16.28 8.87
N ALA A 28 19.95 -17.46 9.35
CA ALA A 28 20.21 -18.62 8.51
C ALA A 28 19.20 -19.74 8.81
N ASN A 29 18.71 -20.40 7.76
CA ASN A 29 18.02 -21.68 7.90
C ASN A 29 19.09 -22.79 7.97
N ASN A 30 19.22 -23.45 9.12
CA ASN A 30 20.16 -24.56 9.30
C ASN A 30 19.47 -25.92 8.99
N GLU A 31 20.24 -27.01 8.91
CA GLU A 31 19.78 -28.33 8.41
C GLU A 31 18.64 -28.96 9.24
N GLU A 32 18.35 -28.44 10.44
CA GLU A 32 17.28 -28.92 11.32
C GLU A 32 15.99 -28.07 11.28
N PHE A 33 15.85 -27.17 10.30
CA PHE A 33 14.76 -26.17 10.21
C PHE A 33 14.75 -25.15 11.36
N GLU A 34 15.82 -25.05 12.14
CA GLU A 34 15.96 -24.03 13.17
C GLU A 34 16.55 -22.76 12.57
N TYR A 35 15.81 -21.66 12.69
CA TYR A 35 16.31 -20.38 12.23
C TYR A 35 17.03 -19.64 13.35
N SER A 36 18.35 -19.58 13.24
CA SER A 36 19.24 -18.90 14.19
C SER A 36 19.62 -17.51 13.68
N CYS A 37 19.55 -16.49 14.54
CA CYS A 37 19.99 -15.12 14.23
C CYS A 37 21.31 -14.85 14.96
N TYR A 38 22.40 -14.79 14.22
CA TYR A 38 23.70 -14.46 14.79
C TYR A 38 24.00 -12.99 14.58
N MET A 39 24.23 -12.25 15.66
CA MET A 39 24.66 -10.87 15.54
C MET A 39 26.14 -10.77 15.25
N THR A 40 26.49 -9.85 14.36
CA THR A 40 27.86 -9.38 14.21
C THR A 40 28.00 -8.04 14.93
N ILE A 41 28.71 -8.06 16.05
CA ILE A 41 29.19 -6.83 16.69
C ILE A 41 30.51 -6.47 16.00
N GLN A 42 30.57 -5.31 15.35
CA GLN A 42 31.85 -4.76 14.89
C GLN A 42 32.67 -4.37 16.12
N ASN A 43 33.55 -5.25 16.58
CA ASN A 43 34.54 -4.89 17.58
C ASN A 43 35.55 -3.91 16.95
N PRO A 44 36.07 -2.93 17.71
CA PRO A 44 37.14 -2.02 17.26
C PRO A 44 38.36 -2.76 16.69
N ASP A 45 38.50 -4.01 17.08
CA ASP A 45 39.61 -4.92 16.83
C ASP A 45 39.55 -5.60 15.43
N GLY A 46 38.47 -5.36 14.67
CA GLY A 46 38.29 -5.92 13.32
C GLY A 46 37.89 -7.41 13.27
N LEU A 47 37.73 -8.06 14.42
CA LEU A 47 37.23 -9.43 14.53
C LEU A 47 35.69 -9.43 14.68
N ASN A 48 35.00 -9.96 13.67
CA ASN A 48 33.56 -10.19 13.70
C ASN A 48 33.27 -11.40 14.62
N ASN A 49 32.90 -11.14 15.88
CA ASN A 49 32.40 -12.18 16.76
C ASN A 49 30.89 -12.38 16.52
N PHE A 50 30.49 -13.62 16.23
CA PHE A 50 29.10 -14.01 16.10
C PHE A 50 28.55 -14.39 17.48
N THR A 51 27.48 -13.72 17.93
CA THR A 51 26.77 -14.09 19.17
C THR A 51 25.33 -14.44 18.80
N ASP A 52 24.87 -15.62 19.21
CA ASP A 52 23.48 -16.03 19.03
C ASP A 52 22.56 -15.25 19.99
N ILE A 53 21.45 -14.71 19.48
CA ILE A 53 20.41 -14.12 20.32
C ILE A 53 19.43 -15.24 20.69
N SER A 54 19.78 -16.07 21.66
CA SER A 54 18.87 -17.05 22.24
C SER A 54 18.77 -16.81 23.76
N GLY A 55 17.97 -15.82 24.17
CA GLY A 55 17.83 -15.45 25.60
C GLY A 55 18.94 -14.52 26.12
N GLU A 56 19.23 -14.55 27.44
CA GLU A 56 20.06 -13.59 28.24
C GLU A 56 21.51 -13.34 27.74
N HIS A 57 21.91 -13.83 26.58
CA HIS A 57 23.26 -13.78 26.04
C HIS A 57 23.76 -12.38 25.63
N LEU A 58 22.89 -11.36 25.63
CA LEU A 58 23.26 -9.96 25.40
C LEU A 58 22.77 -9.06 26.54
N ALA A 59 23.40 -9.13 27.72
CA ALA A 59 23.14 -8.19 28.82
C ALA A 59 21.64 -8.01 29.14
N GLY A 60 20.86 -9.10 29.13
CA GLY A 60 19.41 -9.07 29.38
C GLY A 60 18.54 -8.69 28.18
N ARG A 61 19.05 -8.74 26.95
CA ARG A 61 18.27 -8.61 25.70
C ARG A 61 17.77 -9.96 25.21
N SER A 62 16.60 -9.98 24.58
CA SER A 62 15.98 -11.17 23.98
C SER A 62 15.37 -10.85 22.60
N ASP A 63 14.96 -11.89 21.86
CA ASP A 63 14.21 -11.74 20.60
C ASP A 63 12.92 -10.88 20.79
N TYR A 64 12.37 -10.86 22.00
CA TYR A 64 11.21 -10.04 22.38
C TYR A 64 11.50 -8.53 22.41
N ASP A 65 12.76 -8.11 22.50
CA ASP A 65 13.15 -6.70 22.50
C ASP A 65 13.20 -6.10 21.08
N VAL A 66 13.14 -6.92 20.03
CA VAL A 66 13.19 -6.48 18.65
C VAL A 66 11.89 -5.79 18.28
N GLN A 67 11.98 -4.49 17.96
CA GLN A 67 10.82 -3.67 17.58
C GLN A 67 10.78 -3.36 16.09
N ASN A 68 11.93 -3.30 15.41
CA ASN A 68 11.94 -2.94 13.99
C ASN A 68 12.96 -3.79 13.25
N ILE A 69 12.51 -4.43 12.17
CA ILE A 69 13.33 -5.06 11.15
C ILE A 69 13.32 -4.09 9.97
N ILE A 70 14.34 -3.24 9.86
CA ILE A 70 14.29 -2.03 9.00
C ILE A 70 15.01 -2.19 7.66
N ARG A 71 15.79 -3.25 7.48
CA ARG A 71 16.44 -3.52 6.20
C ARG A 71 16.83 -4.98 6.10
N THR A 72 16.56 -5.55 4.94
CA THR A 72 17.08 -6.85 4.54
C THR A 72 18.09 -6.62 3.41
N ILE A 73 19.34 -7.06 3.57
CA ILE A 73 20.44 -6.63 2.67
C ILE A 73 20.63 -7.61 1.50
N SER A 74 20.33 -8.88 1.72
CA SER A 74 20.48 -9.94 0.74
C SER A 74 19.63 -11.12 1.16
N SER A 75 18.91 -11.68 0.20
CA SER A 75 18.20 -12.94 0.35
C SER A 75 18.50 -13.77 -0.88
N LYS A 76 19.01 -15.00 -0.69
CA LYS A 76 18.91 -16.04 -1.73
C LYS A 76 17.51 -16.67 -1.76
N SER A 77 16.64 -16.30 -0.81
CA SER A 77 15.27 -16.77 -0.72
C SER A 77 14.36 -15.95 -1.62
N ILE A 78 13.60 -16.66 -2.44
CA ILE A 78 12.45 -16.12 -3.18
C ILE A 78 11.22 -15.91 -2.29
N ASN A 79 11.27 -16.29 -1.00
CA ASN A 79 10.13 -16.28 -0.10
C ASN A 79 10.44 -15.55 1.21
N VAL A 80 9.43 -14.89 1.79
CA VAL A 80 9.52 -14.32 3.14
C VAL A 80 9.50 -15.45 4.18
N PRO A 81 10.49 -15.56 5.07
CA PRO A 81 10.52 -16.63 6.07
C PRO A 81 9.30 -16.57 7.00
N SER A 82 8.45 -17.59 7.00
CA SER A 82 7.18 -17.60 7.76
C SER A 82 7.36 -17.63 9.27
N ILE A 83 8.50 -18.13 9.77
CA ILE A 83 8.78 -18.20 11.21
C ILE A 83 9.29 -16.87 11.81
N ILE A 84 9.61 -15.88 10.97
CA ILE A 84 10.23 -14.62 11.44
C ILE A 84 9.34 -13.88 12.45
N CYS A 85 8.04 -13.95 12.24
CA CYS A 85 7.03 -13.40 13.13
C CYS A 85 6.88 -14.16 14.44
N ASN A 86 7.16 -15.47 14.45
CA ASN A 86 7.18 -16.27 15.68
C ASN A 86 8.44 -15.99 16.51
N LYS A 87 9.54 -15.63 15.84
CA LYS A 87 10.80 -15.25 16.51
C LYS A 87 10.72 -13.84 17.08
N PHE A 88 10.33 -12.85 16.27
CA PHE A 88 10.33 -11.44 16.67
C PHE A 88 8.90 -10.91 16.93
N GLN A 89 8.24 -11.44 17.96
CA GLN A 89 6.80 -11.27 18.21
C GLN A 89 6.37 -9.81 18.49
N ASN A 90 7.28 -8.97 18.99
CA ASN A 90 7.03 -7.55 19.30
C ASN A 90 7.42 -6.59 18.17
N THR A 91 7.68 -7.12 16.98
CA THR A 91 8.07 -6.30 15.85
C THR A 91 6.90 -5.40 15.46
N LYS A 92 7.15 -4.08 15.50
CA LYS A 92 6.25 -3.04 15.01
C LYS A 92 6.46 -2.72 13.54
N THR A 93 7.69 -2.84 13.06
CA THR A 93 8.04 -2.55 11.66
C THR A 93 8.74 -3.73 11.03
N PHE A 94 8.22 -4.20 9.90
CA PHE A 94 8.80 -5.28 9.14
C PHE A 94 9.05 -4.85 7.70
N ALA A 95 10.32 -4.57 7.39
CA ALA A 95 10.78 -4.07 6.10
C ALA A 95 11.59 -5.12 5.33
N PHE A 96 10.96 -5.66 4.29
CA PHE A 96 11.47 -6.68 3.38
C PHE A 96 11.47 -6.19 1.93
N GLY A 97 11.76 -4.91 1.72
CA GLY A 97 11.83 -4.33 0.38
C GLY A 97 13.17 -4.52 -0.32
N SER A 98 13.17 -4.54 -1.66
CA SER A 98 14.37 -4.58 -2.51
C SER A 98 15.25 -5.82 -2.35
N ILE A 99 14.67 -7.00 -2.11
CA ILE A 99 15.43 -8.25 -1.90
C ILE A 99 15.04 -9.39 -2.83
N GLY A 100 14.17 -9.14 -3.80
CA GLY A 100 13.81 -10.11 -4.83
C GLY A 100 12.84 -11.20 -4.36
N VAL A 101 12.02 -10.93 -3.34
CA VAL A 101 10.94 -11.84 -2.92
C VAL A 101 9.96 -12.02 -4.07
N GLU A 102 9.57 -13.26 -4.33
CA GLU A 102 8.58 -13.64 -5.34
C GLU A 102 7.30 -14.22 -4.70
N ARG A 103 7.41 -14.75 -3.47
CA ARG A 103 6.33 -15.46 -2.77
C ARG A 103 6.21 -15.03 -1.30
N VAL A 104 5.01 -15.11 -0.77
CA VAL A 104 4.68 -15.00 0.65
C VAL A 104 3.71 -16.12 0.97
N ASP A 105 4.04 -16.99 1.93
CA ASP A 105 3.22 -18.15 2.24
C ASP A 105 2.02 -17.80 3.12
N GLU A 106 0.97 -18.62 3.02
CA GLU A 106 -0.16 -18.61 3.93
C GLU A 106 0.38 -18.76 5.37
N ASN A 107 0.05 -17.82 6.26
CA ASN A 107 0.50 -17.76 7.66
C ASN A 107 1.87 -17.11 7.92
N THR A 108 2.53 -16.50 6.92
CA THR A 108 3.82 -15.80 7.16
C THR A 108 3.74 -14.74 8.28
N PHE A 109 2.57 -14.15 8.50
CA PHE A 109 2.38 -13.02 9.43
C PHE A 109 1.63 -13.36 10.74
N ASP A 110 1.29 -14.62 11.00
CA ASP A 110 0.44 -15.02 12.14
C ASP A 110 1.00 -14.63 13.52
N GLY A 111 2.33 -14.58 13.67
CA GLY A 111 3.00 -14.20 14.91
C GLY A 111 3.20 -12.69 15.12
N CYS A 112 3.03 -11.86 14.08
CA CYS A 112 3.38 -10.44 14.07
C CYS A 112 2.21 -9.54 14.52
N LYS A 113 1.62 -9.79 15.68
CA LYS A 113 0.39 -9.11 16.13
C LYS A 113 0.59 -7.62 16.47
N GLU A 114 1.81 -7.24 16.81
CA GLU A 114 2.18 -5.85 17.17
C GLU A 114 2.60 -5.01 15.96
N LEU A 115 2.51 -5.56 14.75
CA LEU A 115 2.99 -4.90 13.54
C LEU A 115 2.10 -3.71 13.18
N THR A 116 2.71 -2.53 13.09
CA THR A 116 2.07 -1.30 12.62
C THR A 116 2.53 -0.92 11.21
N ARG A 117 3.69 -1.42 10.76
CA ARG A 117 4.24 -1.12 9.43
C ARG A 117 4.77 -2.37 8.74
N LEU A 118 4.26 -2.66 7.54
CA LEU A 118 4.70 -3.79 6.72
C LEU A 118 5.10 -3.29 5.33
N TRP A 119 6.39 -3.47 4.99
CA TRP A 119 6.95 -3.01 3.74
C TRP A 119 7.53 -4.16 2.93
N LEU A 120 6.84 -4.52 1.85
CA LEU A 120 7.19 -5.55 0.87
C LEU A 120 7.49 -4.96 -0.51
N TYR A 121 7.79 -3.66 -0.58
CA TYR A 121 7.98 -2.93 -1.83
C TYR A 121 9.22 -3.36 -2.63
N ASP A 122 9.27 -3.07 -3.92
CA ASP A 122 10.42 -3.33 -4.80
C ASP A 122 10.86 -4.81 -4.76
N ASN A 123 9.90 -5.68 -5.01
CA ASN A 123 10.07 -7.12 -5.07
C ASN A 123 9.47 -7.64 -6.38
N LYS A 124 9.29 -8.95 -6.48
CA LYS A 124 8.76 -9.64 -7.66
C LYS A 124 7.46 -10.38 -7.34
N ILE A 125 6.77 -9.99 -6.28
CA ILE A 125 5.55 -10.65 -5.81
C ILE A 125 4.47 -10.48 -6.87
N SER A 126 3.97 -11.59 -7.42
CA SER A 126 2.85 -11.60 -8.36
C SER A 126 1.55 -12.09 -7.74
N TYR A 127 1.63 -12.78 -6.60
CA TYR A 127 0.49 -13.35 -5.90
C TYR A 127 0.70 -13.24 -4.38
N LEU A 128 -0.36 -12.88 -3.67
CA LEU A 128 -0.45 -12.96 -2.22
C LEU A 128 -1.65 -13.84 -1.85
N PRO A 129 -1.50 -14.75 -0.89
CA PRO A 129 -2.61 -15.58 -0.45
C PRO A 129 -3.79 -14.76 0.09
N LYS A 130 -4.98 -15.38 0.07
CA LYS A 130 -6.13 -14.83 0.78
C LYS A 130 -5.80 -14.74 2.28
N ASN A 131 -6.38 -13.77 2.97
CA ASN A 131 -6.24 -13.60 4.42
C ASN A 131 -4.80 -13.38 4.91
N ILE A 132 -3.84 -13.13 4.03
CA ILE A 132 -2.42 -13.02 4.40
C ILE A 132 -2.16 -11.94 5.47
N PHE A 133 -3.00 -10.90 5.50
CA PHE A 133 -2.90 -9.80 6.46
C PHE A 133 -3.93 -9.86 7.59
N ASP A 134 -4.74 -10.91 7.68
CA ASP A 134 -5.77 -11.06 8.73
C ASP A 134 -5.24 -10.91 10.16
N PRO A 135 -4.02 -11.41 10.50
CA PRO A 135 -3.45 -11.24 11.84
C PRO A 135 -3.05 -9.79 12.19
N LEU A 136 -2.89 -8.92 11.19
CA LEU A 136 -2.25 -7.60 11.33
C LEU A 136 -3.25 -6.49 11.68
N VAL A 137 -4.03 -6.69 12.75
CA VAL A 137 -5.11 -5.78 13.16
C VAL A 137 -4.63 -4.37 13.54
N ASN A 138 -3.36 -4.23 13.92
CA ASN A 138 -2.73 -2.97 14.30
C ASN A 138 -1.99 -2.27 13.15
N LEU A 139 -2.09 -2.80 11.92
CA LEU A 139 -1.34 -2.25 10.78
C LEU A 139 -1.87 -0.87 10.39
N GLU A 140 -0.96 0.10 10.32
CA GLU A 140 -1.20 1.51 9.98
C GLU A 140 -0.64 1.84 8.58
N ASP A 141 0.47 1.22 8.19
CA ASP A 141 1.16 1.46 6.92
C ASP A 141 1.49 0.12 6.23
N LEU A 142 0.94 -0.06 5.02
CA LEU A 142 1.18 -1.22 4.18
C LEU A 142 1.73 -0.80 2.82
N ALA A 143 2.97 -1.21 2.54
CA ALA A 143 3.62 -0.97 1.27
C ALA A 143 3.88 -2.25 0.49
N ILE A 144 3.21 -2.41 -0.66
CA ILE A 144 3.36 -3.53 -1.60
C ILE A 144 3.65 -2.99 -3.02
N SER A 145 4.14 -1.76 -3.12
CA SER A 145 4.45 -1.10 -4.39
C SER A 145 5.64 -1.71 -5.12
N ASN A 146 5.81 -1.43 -6.41
CA ASN A 146 6.92 -1.94 -7.22
C ASN A 146 7.01 -3.48 -7.16
N ASN A 147 5.90 -4.14 -7.47
CA ASN A 147 5.76 -5.59 -7.54
C ASN A 147 5.11 -5.98 -8.88
N LYS A 148 4.62 -7.22 -8.99
CA LYS A 148 3.96 -7.76 -10.20
C LYS A 148 2.51 -8.14 -9.94
N ILE A 149 1.85 -7.46 -8.99
CA ILE A 149 0.48 -7.79 -8.59
C ILE A 149 -0.48 -7.31 -9.68
N SER A 150 -1.28 -8.22 -10.23
CA SER A 150 -2.26 -7.92 -11.27
C SER A 150 -3.70 -7.80 -10.76
N SER A 151 -3.98 -8.27 -9.55
CA SER A 151 -5.31 -8.23 -8.94
C SER A 151 -5.22 -8.02 -7.43
N ILE A 152 -6.23 -7.37 -6.86
CA ILE A 152 -6.39 -7.18 -5.43
C ILE A 152 -7.60 -7.98 -4.93
N SER A 153 -7.54 -8.44 -3.68
CA SER A 153 -8.58 -9.26 -3.06
C SER A 153 -9.21 -8.54 -1.87
N ILE A 154 -10.53 -8.69 -1.70
CA ILE A 154 -11.28 -8.11 -0.57
C ILE A 154 -10.76 -8.68 0.76
N GLU A 155 -10.39 -9.96 0.75
CA GLU A 155 -9.86 -10.69 1.88
C GLU A 155 -8.55 -10.07 2.43
N TRP A 156 -7.74 -9.39 1.61
CA TRP A 156 -6.51 -8.73 2.09
C TRP A 156 -6.75 -7.59 3.08
N PHE A 157 -7.90 -6.93 2.99
CA PHE A 157 -8.18 -5.70 3.72
C PHE A 157 -9.25 -5.88 4.81
N THR A 158 -9.77 -7.09 4.99
CA THR A 158 -10.96 -7.33 5.81
C THR A 158 -10.76 -6.92 7.27
N ASN A 159 -9.58 -7.17 7.85
CA ASN A 159 -9.26 -6.89 9.26
C ASN A 159 -8.34 -5.68 9.49
N LEU A 160 -7.93 -4.97 8.43
CA LEU A 160 -6.98 -3.85 8.52
C LEU A 160 -7.68 -2.54 8.90
N VAL A 161 -8.38 -2.55 10.04
CA VAL A 161 -9.26 -1.45 10.47
C VAL A 161 -8.51 -0.17 10.86
N ASN A 162 -7.23 -0.30 11.22
CA ASN A 162 -6.35 0.81 11.61
C ASN A 162 -5.46 1.31 10.47
N LEU A 163 -5.59 0.75 9.25
CA LEU A 163 -4.71 1.11 8.14
C LEU A 163 -4.96 2.55 7.71
N GLU A 164 -3.92 3.37 7.73
CA GLU A 164 -3.95 4.79 7.39
C GLU A 164 -3.40 5.04 5.98
N VAL A 165 -2.38 4.28 5.57
CA VAL A 165 -1.71 4.46 4.28
C VAL A 165 -1.52 3.13 3.56
N LEU A 166 -1.92 3.08 2.29
CA LEU A 166 -1.78 1.91 1.43
C LEU A 166 -1.03 2.26 0.14
N TYR A 167 0.13 1.64 -0.06
CA TYR A 167 0.93 1.78 -1.28
C TYR A 167 0.83 0.55 -2.18
N LEU A 168 0.18 0.72 -3.33
CA LEU A 168 0.02 -0.28 -4.40
C LEU A 168 0.57 0.21 -5.76
N HIS A 169 1.21 1.38 -5.80
CA HIS A 169 1.75 1.96 -7.02
C HIS A 169 2.84 1.10 -7.69
N ASN A 170 3.04 1.28 -9.00
CA ASN A 170 3.99 0.49 -9.80
C ASN A 170 3.74 -1.02 -9.68
N ASN A 171 2.50 -1.44 -9.92
CA ASN A 171 2.10 -2.84 -10.04
C ASN A 171 1.45 -3.04 -11.42
N GLN A 172 0.69 -4.13 -11.59
CA GLN A 172 0.01 -4.48 -12.83
C GLN A 172 -1.50 -4.55 -12.65
N ILE A 173 -2.04 -3.88 -11.63
CA ILE A 173 -3.44 -4.01 -11.21
C ILE A 173 -4.36 -3.53 -12.33
N GLU A 174 -5.28 -4.39 -12.76
CA GLU A 174 -6.19 -4.09 -13.88
C GLU A 174 -7.56 -3.57 -13.44
N ASP A 175 -8.02 -3.96 -12.25
CA ASP A 175 -9.33 -3.61 -11.70
C ASP A 175 -9.31 -3.49 -10.17
N ILE A 176 -10.22 -2.68 -9.64
CA ILE A 176 -10.46 -2.50 -8.21
C ILE A 176 -11.85 -3.08 -7.90
N PRO A 177 -11.93 -4.27 -7.27
CA PRO A 177 -13.21 -4.88 -6.94
C PRO A 177 -14.08 -3.97 -6.08
N LYS A 178 -15.39 -4.07 -6.29
CA LYS A 178 -16.38 -3.35 -5.49
C LYS A 178 -16.20 -3.65 -4.01
N LYS A 179 -16.22 -2.60 -3.18
CA LYS A 179 -16.12 -2.64 -1.72
C LYS A 179 -14.83 -3.26 -1.19
N VAL A 180 -13.77 -3.36 -2.00
CA VAL A 180 -12.47 -3.95 -1.59
C VAL A 180 -11.85 -3.22 -0.40
N PHE A 181 -12.05 -1.90 -0.30
CA PHE A 181 -11.48 -1.10 0.77
C PHE A 181 -12.45 -0.87 1.94
N ARG A 182 -13.66 -1.44 1.93
CA ARG A 182 -14.76 -1.08 2.85
C ARG A 182 -14.43 -1.12 4.35
N SER A 183 -13.48 -1.96 4.75
CA SER A 183 -13.06 -2.15 6.14
C SER A 183 -12.02 -1.14 6.61
N LEU A 184 -11.36 -0.43 5.69
CA LEU A 184 -10.23 0.46 5.97
C LEU A 184 -10.72 1.83 6.48
N LYS A 185 -11.34 1.85 7.66
CA LYS A 185 -12.03 3.04 8.18
C LYS A 185 -11.09 4.20 8.51
N GLN A 186 -9.83 3.91 8.81
CA GLN A 186 -8.80 4.92 9.07
C GLN A 186 -7.99 5.30 7.83
N LEU A 187 -8.28 4.70 6.66
CA LEU A 187 -7.48 4.95 5.47
C LEU A 187 -7.59 6.41 5.08
N SER A 188 -6.44 7.07 5.03
CA SER A 188 -6.26 8.48 4.72
C SER A 188 -5.63 8.65 3.34
N LYS A 189 -4.70 7.76 2.95
CA LYS A 189 -3.96 7.86 1.68
C LYS A 189 -3.91 6.53 0.93
N LEU A 190 -4.21 6.58 -0.36
CA LEU A 190 -4.21 5.43 -1.27
C LEU A 190 -3.40 5.73 -2.54
N TYR A 191 -2.35 4.96 -2.76
CA TYR A 191 -1.49 5.10 -3.93
C TYR A 191 -1.65 3.93 -4.89
N LEU A 192 -2.16 4.19 -6.09
CA LEU A 192 -2.43 3.26 -7.18
C LEU A 192 -1.82 3.71 -8.51
N THR A 193 -0.98 4.74 -8.48
CA THR A 193 -0.20 5.25 -9.62
C THR A 193 0.52 4.14 -10.39
N SER A 194 0.66 4.28 -11.72
CA SER A 194 1.43 3.34 -12.54
C SER A 194 0.94 1.90 -12.40
N ASN A 195 -0.34 1.70 -12.69
CA ASN A 195 -0.98 0.39 -12.80
C ASN A 195 -1.68 0.29 -14.17
N ASN A 196 -2.52 -0.72 -14.37
CA ASN A 196 -3.25 -0.97 -15.62
C ASN A 196 -4.76 -0.72 -15.47
N LEU A 197 -5.17 0.15 -14.53
CA LEU A 197 -6.58 0.38 -14.22
C LEU A 197 -7.31 1.00 -15.41
N LYS A 198 -8.50 0.48 -15.73
CA LYS A 198 -9.29 0.94 -16.90
C LYS A 198 -10.57 1.67 -16.52
N VAL A 199 -11.21 1.23 -15.44
CA VAL A 199 -12.48 1.79 -14.95
C VAL A 199 -12.39 1.95 -13.44
N ILE A 200 -12.91 3.06 -12.92
CA ILE A 200 -13.04 3.30 -11.48
C ILE A 200 -14.52 3.37 -11.11
N HIS A 201 -14.92 2.58 -10.12
CA HIS A 201 -16.25 2.61 -9.53
C HIS A 201 -16.18 3.22 -8.13
N SER A 202 -17.04 4.19 -7.80
CA SER A 202 -17.20 4.73 -6.44
C SER A 202 -17.44 3.64 -5.39
N GLU A 203 -18.15 2.57 -5.76
CA GLU A 203 -18.41 1.42 -4.90
C GLU A 203 -17.14 0.68 -4.47
N SER A 204 -16.04 0.80 -5.21
CA SER A 204 -14.76 0.17 -4.87
C SER A 204 -14.15 0.74 -3.60
N PHE A 205 -14.35 2.05 -3.36
CA PHE A 205 -13.95 2.73 -2.13
C PHE A 205 -14.95 2.43 -1.00
N GLY A 206 -16.25 2.38 -1.29
CA GLY A 206 -17.28 2.24 -0.26
C GLY A 206 -17.35 3.49 0.63
N MET A 207 -17.74 3.32 1.91
CA MET A 207 -17.74 4.43 2.87
C MET A 207 -16.40 4.48 3.63
N LEU A 208 -15.50 5.36 3.17
CA LEU A 208 -14.20 5.66 3.80
C LEU A 208 -14.23 7.07 4.38
N PRO A 209 -14.59 7.23 5.67
CA PRO A 209 -14.85 8.54 6.25
C PRO A 209 -13.60 9.41 6.40
N ASN A 210 -12.42 8.79 6.44
CA ASN A 210 -11.14 9.46 6.65
C ASN A 210 -10.28 9.55 5.39
N LEU A 211 -10.76 9.04 4.25
CA LEU A 211 -9.96 9.04 3.02
C LEU A 211 -9.80 10.47 2.52
N LYS A 212 -8.54 10.91 2.43
CA LYS A 212 -8.15 12.24 1.99
C LYS A 212 -7.45 12.20 0.65
N GLU A 213 -6.60 11.22 0.36
CA GLU A 213 -5.75 11.28 -0.83
C GLU A 213 -5.84 10.00 -1.66
N ILE A 214 -6.07 10.15 -2.96
CA ILE A 214 -6.13 9.08 -3.95
C ILE A 214 -5.22 9.45 -5.13
N TYR A 215 -4.19 8.66 -5.35
CA TYR A 215 -3.27 8.82 -6.48
C TYR A 215 -3.47 7.67 -7.48
N ILE A 216 -3.99 7.98 -8.66
CA ILE A 216 -4.33 7.03 -9.75
C ILE A 216 -3.75 7.46 -11.11
N TYR A 217 -2.82 8.42 -11.12
CA TYR A 217 -2.17 8.90 -12.33
C TYR A 217 -1.29 7.81 -12.99
N ILE A 218 -1.03 7.94 -14.29
CA ILE A 218 -0.31 6.94 -15.10
C ILE A 218 -1.03 5.58 -15.00
N ASN A 219 -2.28 5.55 -15.47
CA ASN A 219 -3.06 4.31 -15.61
C ASN A 219 -3.70 4.30 -17.02
N GLN A 220 -4.66 3.41 -17.26
CA GLN A 220 -5.41 3.32 -18.52
C GLN A 220 -6.88 3.74 -18.34
N ILE A 221 -7.16 4.60 -17.35
CA ILE A 221 -8.54 4.90 -16.93
C ILE A 221 -9.23 5.67 -18.04
N ASN A 222 -10.30 5.08 -18.57
CA ASN A 222 -11.14 5.69 -19.59
C ASN A 222 -12.53 6.03 -19.05
N ALA A 223 -12.94 5.47 -17.92
CA ALA A 223 -14.28 5.66 -17.37
C ALA A 223 -14.26 5.70 -15.84
N ILE A 224 -15.06 6.60 -15.28
CA ILE A 224 -15.27 6.75 -13.84
C ILE A 224 -16.77 6.91 -13.62
N ASP A 225 -17.35 6.26 -12.60
CA ASP A 225 -18.78 6.45 -12.31
C ASP A 225 -19.08 7.83 -11.69
N GLU A 226 -20.28 8.36 -11.91
CA GLU A 226 -20.62 9.73 -11.51
C GLU A 226 -20.69 9.93 -10.00
N ARG A 227 -20.95 8.85 -9.24
CA ARG A 227 -20.96 8.87 -7.77
C ARG A 227 -19.59 9.10 -7.13
N MET A 228 -18.52 9.16 -7.91
CA MET A 228 -17.23 9.66 -7.41
C MET A 228 -17.31 11.11 -6.91
N ILE A 229 -18.30 11.90 -7.36
CA ILE A 229 -18.58 13.24 -6.80
C ILE A 229 -19.00 13.19 -5.32
N ASP A 230 -19.54 12.05 -4.85
CA ASP A 230 -20.07 11.89 -3.49
C ASP A 230 -18.97 11.61 -2.45
N LEU A 231 -17.70 11.47 -2.88
CA LEU A 231 -16.56 11.29 -1.98
C LEU A 231 -16.18 12.61 -1.29
N THR A 232 -17.08 13.17 -0.50
CA THR A 232 -16.99 14.55 0.01
C THR A 232 -15.84 14.83 0.98
N GLY A 233 -15.22 13.78 1.53
CA GLY A 233 -14.09 13.87 2.46
C GLY A 233 -12.72 13.73 1.81
N VAL A 234 -12.68 13.27 0.56
CA VAL A 234 -11.43 13.20 -0.20
C VAL A 234 -10.97 14.63 -0.43
N GLU A 235 -9.67 14.84 -0.24
CA GLU A 235 -8.94 16.08 -0.46
C GLU A 235 -8.15 16.04 -1.78
N ILE A 236 -7.64 14.90 -2.22
CA ILE A 236 -6.75 14.81 -3.39
C ILE A 236 -7.19 13.65 -4.28
N ILE A 237 -7.42 13.92 -5.58
CA ILE A 237 -7.55 12.88 -6.61
C ILE A 237 -6.66 13.21 -7.80
N ASP A 238 -5.48 12.60 -7.88
CA ASP A 238 -4.61 12.73 -9.05
C ASP A 238 -4.89 11.63 -10.07
N MET A 239 -5.45 12.01 -11.21
CA MET A 239 -5.80 11.12 -12.31
C MET A 239 -5.12 11.50 -13.63
N ASN A 240 -4.08 12.32 -13.59
CA ASN A 240 -3.33 12.71 -14.78
C ASN A 240 -2.80 11.49 -15.55
N ASP A 241 -2.49 11.69 -16.84
CA ASP A 241 -1.90 10.63 -17.68
C ASP A 241 -2.75 9.35 -17.71
N ASN A 242 -4.07 9.53 -17.85
CA ASN A 242 -5.05 8.47 -18.10
C ASN A 242 -5.71 8.68 -19.47
N VAL A 243 -6.56 7.76 -19.92
CA VAL A 243 -7.20 7.85 -21.25
C VAL A 243 -8.24 8.98 -21.29
N CYS A 244 -9.17 9.03 -20.35
CA CYS A 244 -10.19 10.09 -20.31
C CYS A 244 -9.65 11.42 -19.76
N ALA A 245 -8.52 11.36 -19.05
CA ALA A 245 -7.73 12.50 -18.58
C ALA A 245 -6.35 12.58 -19.28
N SER A 246 -6.35 12.43 -20.61
CA SER A 246 -5.12 12.49 -21.40
C SER A 246 -4.64 13.94 -21.51
N GLY A 247 -3.42 14.22 -21.03
CA GLY A 247 -2.78 15.50 -21.19
C GLY A 247 -2.06 15.95 -19.94
N ARG A 248 -0.94 16.66 -20.13
CA ARG A 248 -0.26 17.38 -19.07
C ARG A 248 -1.17 18.54 -18.68
N ILE A 249 -1.91 18.38 -17.60
CA ILE A 249 -2.72 19.45 -16.99
C ILE A 249 -1.71 20.44 -16.37
N ILE A 250 -1.30 21.45 -17.16
CA ILE A 250 -0.31 22.49 -16.80
C ILE A 250 -1.05 23.64 -16.15
N ASP A 251 -0.60 24.11 -14.97
CA ASP A 251 -1.21 25.12 -14.08
C ASP A 251 -1.43 26.54 -14.67
N ASP A 252 -2.69 26.83 -15.07
CA ASP A 252 -3.30 28.12 -15.41
C ASP A 252 -4.86 28.04 -15.38
N SER A 253 -5.58 29.11 -15.73
CA SER A 253 -7.07 29.08 -15.74
C SER A 253 -7.69 28.07 -16.73
N ALA A 254 -6.95 27.66 -17.77
CA ALA A 254 -7.36 26.63 -18.72
C ALA A 254 -7.27 25.22 -18.11
N THR A 255 -6.58 25.06 -16.98
CA THR A 255 -6.26 23.80 -16.28
C THR A 255 -7.43 23.29 -15.47
N ARG A 256 -8.11 24.18 -14.73
CA ARG A 256 -9.41 23.90 -14.10
C ARG A 256 -10.46 23.44 -15.11
N GLN A 257 -10.51 24.10 -16.28
CA GLN A 257 -11.43 23.68 -17.34
C GLN A 257 -10.99 22.36 -17.97
N SER A 258 -9.69 22.12 -18.12
CA SER A 258 -9.15 20.87 -18.64
C SER A 258 -9.45 19.67 -17.74
N MET A 259 -9.36 19.85 -16.42
CA MET A 259 -9.74 18.83 -15.44
C MET A 259 -11.25 18.57 -15.43
N ARG A 260 -12.09 19.62 -15.47
CA ARG A 260 -13.55 19.47 -15.66
C ARG A 260 -13.87 18.68 -16.92
N ASN A 261 -13.26 19.06 -18.04
CA ASN A 261 -13.46 18.39 -19.31
C ASN A 261 -12.99 16.93 -19.23
N ALA A 262 -11.88 16.65 -18.54
CA ALA A 262 -11.38 15.30 -18.32
C ALA A 262 -12.36 14.45 -17.53
N LEU A 263 -12.83 14.95 -16.39
CA LEU A 263 -13.76 14.23 -15.54
C LEU A 263 -15.12 14.02 -16.23
N GLN A 264 -15.62 15.05 -16.92
CA GLN A 264 -16.83 14.94 -17.73
C GLN A 264 -16.67 13.88 -18.82
N ARG A 265 -15.53 13.86 -19.54
CA ARG A 265 -15.24 12.79 -20.51
C ARG A 265 -15.24 11.40 -19.86
N CYS A 266 -14.66 11.27 -18.66
CA CYS A 266 -14.67 9.99 -17.93
C CYS A 266 -16.10 9.54 -17.59
N PHE A 267 -16.96 10.46 -17.16
CA PHE A 267 -18.37 10.18 -16.84
C PHE A 267 -19.19 9.84 -18.09
N ASP A 268 -18.99 10.56 -19.18
CA ASP A 268 -19.66 10.29 -20.46
C ASP A 268 -19.25 8.91 -21.01
N ASN A 269 -17.95 8.59 -20.95
CA ASN A 269 -17.43 7.27 -21.31
C ASN A 269 -18.01 6.17 -20.43
N TYR A 270 -18.16 6.41 -19.13
CA TYR A 270 -18.79 5.45 -18.22
C TYR A 270 -20.24 5.18 -18.60
N LYS A 271 -21.04 6.23 -18.86
CA LYS A 271 -22.44 6.11 -19.32
C LYS A 271 -22.57 5.36 -20.62
N ALA A 272 -21.62 5.54 -21.55
CA ALA A 272 -21.59 4.81 -22.80
C ALA A 272 -21.26 3.31 -22.61
N LEU A 273 -20.36 2.97 -21.67
CA LEU A 273 -20.01 1.59 -21.33
C LEU A 273 -21.09 0.87 -20.51
N PHE A 274 -21.81 1.60 -19.67
CA PHE A 274 -22.83 1.09 -18.76
C PHE A 274 -24.15 1.87 -18.91
N PRO A 275 -24.87 1.74 -20.04
CA PRO A 275 -26.13 2.45 -20.25
C PRO A 275 -27.20 1.97 -19.27
N GLU A 276 -27.90 2.90 -18.61
CA GLU A 276 -29.00 2.56 -17.72
C GLU A 276 -30.11 1.84 -18.50
N THR A 277 -30.49 0.64 -18.03
CA THR A 277 -31.70 -0.01 -18.50
C THR A 277 -32.89 0.77 -17.93
N THR A 278 -33.59 1.47 -18.80
CA THR A 278 -34.68 2.41 -18.50
C THR A 278 -35.84 1.77 -17.75
N THR A 279 -35.77 1.67 -16.42
CA THR A 279 -36.95 1.57 -15.54
C THR A 279 -36.63 2.03 -14.10
N ASN A 280 -36.23 3.28 -13.88
CA ASN A 280 -36.56 3.96 -12.62
C ASN A 280 -36.47 5.49 -12.76
N PRO A 281 -37.55 6.25 -12.53
CA PRO A 281 -37.59 7.69 -12.72
C PRO A 281 -36.99 8.47 -11.54
N ILE A 282 -35.93 7.95 -10.93
CA ILE A 282 -34.96 8.82 -10.25
C ILE A 282 -33.93 9.15 -11.32
N ALA A 283 -34.38 9.92 -12.31
CA ALA A 283 -33.46 10.72 -13.09
C ALA A 283 -32.82 11.69 -12.09
N THR A 284 -31.74 11.26 -11.44
CA THR A 284 -30.76 12.21 -10.90
C THR A 284 -30.34 13.03 -12.10
N SER A 285 -30.87 14.24 -12.15
CA SER A 285 -30.59 15.22 -13.19
C SER A 285 -29.11 15.15 -13.53
N PHE A 286 -28.82 14.78 -14.77
CA PHE A 286 -27.48 14.77 -15.36
C PHE A 286 -26.95 16.20 -15.22
N GLN A 287 -26.28 16.52 -14.12
CA GLN A 287 -25.67 17.82 -13.97
C GLN A 287 -24.42 17.81 -14.83
N THR A 288 -24.49 18.47 -15.98
CA THR A 288 -23.29 18.95 -16.66
C THR A 288 -22.42 19.65 -15.61
N ILE A 289 -21.13 19.33 -15.56
CA ILE A 289 -20.19 20.02 -14.65
C ILE A 289 -20.04 21.47 -15.14
N ASN A 290 -20.96 22.33 -14.73
CA ASN A 290 -21.02 23.75 -15.04
C ASN A 290 -20.57 24.54 -13.80
N GLY A 291 -19.45 25.26 -13.89
CA GLY A 291 -18.94 26.08 -12.78
C GLY A 291 -18.10 25.31 -11.73
N GLU A 292 -17.59 26.04 -10.73
CA GLU A 292 -16.72 25.49 -9.67
C GLU A 292 -17.45 24.58 -8.68
N SER A 293 -18.78 24.72 -8.55
CA SER A 293 -19.61 24.02 -7.56
C SER A 293 -19.93 22.55 -7.87
N ASN A 294 -19.69 22.09 -9.11
CA ASN A 294 -20.12 20.76 -9.59
C ASN A 294 -18.95 19.79 -9.82
N LEU A 295 -17.72 20.19 -9.48
CA LEU A 295 -16.58 19.28 -9.42
C LEU A 295 -16.69 18.42 -8.15
N PRO A 296 -16.25 17.14 -8.16
CA PRO A 296 -16.00 16.43 -6.92
C PRO A 296 -15.16 17.30 -6.01
N LYS A 297 -15.42 17.18 -4.72
CA LYS A 297 -14.40 17.49 -3.74
C LYS A 297 -13.22 16.53 -4.04
N GLY A 298 -12.25 16.95 -4.87
CA GLY A 298 -10.93 16.35 -5.13
C GLY A 298 -9.90 17.21 -5.87
N CYS A 299 -10.33 18.29 -6.53
CA CYS A 299 -9.63 18.78 -7.72
C CYS A 299 -9.28 20.29 -7.72
N PHE A 300 -8.10 20.69 -7.22
CA PHE A 300 -7.47 22.00 -7.54
C PHE A 300 -5.99 21.86 -7.98
N ASP A 301 -5.49 22.96 -8.56
CA ASP A 301 -4.16 23.21 -9.12
C ASP A 301 -3.05 23.15 -8.03
N SER A 302 -1.86 22.59 -8.33
CA SER A 302 -0.74 22.53 -7.36
C SER A 302 0.61 23.05 -7.89
N TYR A 303 1.07 24.14 -7.28
CA TYR A 303 2.43 24.72 -7.30
C TYR A 303 3.31 24.09 -6.19
N SER A 304 3.78 22.85 -6.34
CA SER A 304 4.92 22.34 -5.54
C SER A 304 5.41 21.02 -6.12
N ASP A 305 6.68 20.69 -5.93
CA ASP A 305 7.36 19.50 -6.48
C ASP A 305 6.80 18.13 -6.01
N GLU A 306 5.65 18.12 -5.31
CA GLU A 306 4.81 16.96 -5.06
C GLU A 306 3.54 17.08 -5.93
N LYS A 307 3.51 16.30 -7.02
CA LYS A 307 2.50 16.38 -8.08
C LYS A 307 1.21 15.66 -7.68
N GLY A 308 0.08 16.36 -7.68
CA GLY A 308 -1.26 15.76 -7.63
C GLY A 308 -2.38 16.74 -7.25
N CYS A 309 -3.57 16.54 -7.82
CA CYS A 309 -4.75 17.42 -7.67
C CYS A 309 -5.24 17.45 -6.21
N SER A 310 -5.32 18.60 -5.52
CA SER A 310 -5.72 18.71 -4.10
C SER A 310 -6.81 19.75 -3.79
N LEU A 311 -7.51 19.64 -2.66
CA LEU A 311 -8.72 20.36 -2.27
C LEU A 311 -8.64 21.07 -0.94
N GLN A 312 -9.42 22.15 -0.81
CA GLN A 312 -10.08 22.51 0.45
C GLN A 312 -11.46 23.15 0.22
N VAL A 313 -12.37 22.93 1.17
CA VAL A 313 -13.61 23.71 1.34
C VAL A 313 -13.27 24.86 2.30
N GLU A 314 -13.37 26.11 1.86
CA GLU A 314 -13.37 27.23 2.81
C GLU A 314 -14.61 27.12 3.69
N ASN A 315 -14.39 27.14 5.01
CA ASN A 315 -15.43 27.30 6.01
C ASN A 315 -16.15 28.63 5.78
N GLU A 316 -17.31 28.63 5.13
CA GLU A 316 -18.32 29.63 5.46
C GLU A 316 -18.75 29.37 6.89
N ARG A 317 -18.10 30.08 7.82
CA ARG A 317 -18.67 30.36 9.12
C ARG A 317 -20.06 30.95 8.87
N LEU A 318 -21.08 30.18 9.22
CA LEU A 318 -22.34 30.72 9.69
C LEU A 318 -22.05 31.58 10.93
N SER A 319 -21.75 32.86 10.72
CA SER A 319 -22.03 33.91 11.69
C SER A 319 -23.31 34.63 11.27
N LYS A 320 -24.20 34.76 12.26
CA LYS A 320 -25.48 35.48 12.25
C LYS A 320 -25.51 36.75 11.41
#